data_AF-A0A4S8ZUQ1-F1
#
_entry.id   AF-A0A4S8ZUQ1-F1
#
_cell.length_a   1.000
_cell.length_b   1.000
_cell.length_c   1.000
_cell.angle_alpha   90.00
_cell.angle_beta   90.00
_cell.angle_gamma   90.00
#
_symmetry.space_group_name_H-M   'P 1'
#
loop_
_entity.id
_entity.type
_entity.pdbx_description
1 polymer ?
#
loop_
_entity_poly.entity_id
_entity_poly.type
_entity_poly.pdbx_seq_one_letter_code
_entity_poly.pdbx_strand_id
1 'polypeptide(L)'
;MTFQHDETTAPYTIGRPTTIRMPMLGQETHLAAAFILDDRISVDMINEFLEIVREEHEMYHLWLAEDTLRSYPTDLDKATVPPVSSSWRSPFAGNTIEEAFTFMSCIPTDKDITMNRTYIVVLDRDLYGSRGWVVVCKIDEESTITTAPCAARNAMLHINSLSWHLWPNYLERWRNERKPFLS
;
A
#
# COMPACT_ATOMS: atom_id res chain seq x y z
N MET A 1 18.30 -10.03 -2.18
CA MET A 1 17.11 -10.91 -2.15
C MET A 1 16.02 -10.15 -2.85
N THR A 2 15.42 -10.71 -3.89
CA THR A 2 14.35 -10.05 -4.65
C THR A 2 13.05 -10.27 -3.90
N PHE A 3 12.29 -9.20 -3.60
CA PHE A 3 10.92 -9.36 -3.12
C PHE A 3 10.14 -10.14 -4.18
N GLN A 4 9.74 -11.35 -3.82
CA GLN A 4 8.92 -12.21 -4.66
C GLN A 4 7.69 -12.50 -3.83
N HIS A 5 6.55 -11.88 -4.17
CA HIS A 5 5.28 -12.28 -3.58
C HIS A 5 4.93 -13.66 -4.14
N ASP A 6 5.43 -14.68 -3.46
CA ASP A 6 5.28 -16.05 -3.88
C ASP A 6 3.93 -16.58 -3.38
N GLU A 7 2.96 -16.75 -4.30
CA GLU A 7 1.66 -17.36 -3.98
C GLU A 7 1.78 -18.76 -3.38
N THR A 8 2.94 -19.42 -3.49
CA THR A 8 3.17 -20.75 -2.92
C THR A 8 3.64 -20.73 -1.47
N THR A 9 4.24 -19.64 -0.99
CA THR A 9 4.73 -19.49 0.40
C THR A 9 4.03 -18.40 1.19
N ALA A 10 3.50 -17.37 0.52
CA ALA A 10 2.67 -16.32 1.09
C ALA A 10 1.47 -16.06 0.17
N PRO A 11 0.42 -16.91 0.21
CA PRO A 11 -0.73 -16.76 -0.67
C PRO A 11 -1.49 -15.47 -0.37
N TYR A 12 -1.91 -14.76 -1.42
CA TYR A 12 -2.85 -13.66 -1.24
C TYR A 12 -4.08 -14.14 -0.46
N THR A 13 -4.63 -13.24 0.35
CA THR A 13 -5.87 -13.41 1.12
C THR A 13 -5.83 -14.35 2.32
N ILE A 14 -4.69 -14.96 2.61
CA ILE A 14 -4.49 -15.71 3.85
C ILE A 14 -4.03 -14.72 4.92
N GLY A 15 -4.73 -14.74 6.06
CA GLY A 15 -4.34 -13.95 7.23
C GLY A 15 -3.03 -14.44 7.82
N ARG A 16 -2.12 -13.51 8.06
CA ARG A 16 -0.82 -13.73 8.69
C ARG A 16 -0.80 -13.05 10.05
N PRO A 17 -0.90 -13.81 11.15
CA PRO A 17 -0.76 -13.23 12.49
C PRO A 17 0.62 -12.60 12.67
N THR A 18 0.68 -11.45 13.33
CA THR A 18 1.91 -10.72 13.63
C THR A 18 1.88 -10.14 15.03
N THR A 19 3.06 -9.77 15.56
CA THR A 19 3.21 -9.09 16.85
C THR A 19 3.12 -7.57 16.73
N ILE A 20 2.99 -7.03 15.51
CA ILE A 20 2.92 -5.59 15.25
C ILE A 20 1.66 -5.02 15.88
N ARG A 21 1.82 -4.00 16.73
CA ARG A 21 0.71 -3.25 17.34
C ARG A 21 0.54 -1.95 16.58
N MET A 22 -0.50 -1.89 15.73
CA MET A 22 -0.77 -0.67 14.98
C MET A 22 -1.53 0.33 15.85
N PRO A 23 -1.04 1.57 16.02
CA PRO A 23 -1.83 2.62 16.66
C PRO A 23 -3.01 2.96 15.75
N MET A 24 -4.21 2.56 16.16
CA MET A 24 -5.45 2.89 15.47
C MET A 24 -5.82 4.34 15.79
N LEU A 25 -5.79 5.20 14.78
CA LEU A 25 -6.19 6.61 14.89
C LEU A 25 -7.69 6.71 14.55
N GLY A 26 -8.46 7.42 15.39
CA GLY A 26 -9.92 7.52 15.26
C GLY A 26 -10.42 8.34 14.06
N GLN A 27 -9.53 9.01 13.32
CA GLN A 27 -9.85 9.62 12.03
C GLN A 27 -9.00 8.94 10.96
N GLU A 28 -9.66 8.16 10.10
CA GLU A 28 -9.03 7.59 8.91
C GLU A 28 -8.82 8.69 7.87
N THR A 29 -7.63 8.69 7.29
CA THR A 29 -7.13 9.78 6.45
C THR A 29 -7.13 9.31 5.01
N HIS A 30 -7.34 10.22 4.07
CA HIS A 30 -7.33 9.91 2.64
C HIS A 30 -5.95 9.56 2.07
N LEU A 31 -4.90 9.65 2.88
CA LEU A 31 -3.52 9.39 2.50
C LEU A 31 -3.08 7.99 2.93
N ALA A 32 -2.46 7.23 2.03
CA ALA A 32 -1.85 5.94 2.32
C ALA A 32 -0.40 5.87 1.86
N ALA A 33 0.36 4.99 2.50
CA ALA A 33 1.74 4.70 2.12
C ALA A 33 1.78 3.73 0.92
N ALA A 34 2.58 4.07 -0.08
CA ALA A 34 2.97 3.20 -1.18
C ALA A 34 4.42 2.72 -0.96
N PHE A 35 4.61 1.41 -0.87
CA PHE A 35 5.91 0.78 -0.68
C PHE A 35 6.40 0.14 -1.97
N ILE A 36 7.70 0.30 -2.24
CA ILE A 36 8.42 -0.33 -3.33
C ILE A 36 9.39 -1.33 -2.71
N LEU A 37 8.96 -2.59 -2.61
CA LEU A 37 9.74 -3.64 -1.95
C LEU A 37 10.68 -4.37 -2.92
N ASP A 38 10.48 -4.19 -4.23
CA ASP A 38 11.30 -4.80 -5.29
C ASP A 38 12.22 -3.74 -5.94
N ASP A 39 13.53 -3.97 -5.91
CA ASP A 39 14.56 -3.07 -6.47
C ASP A 39 14.54 -3.00 -8.01
N ARG A 40 13.82 -3.92 -8.65
CA ARG A 40 13.65 -3.97 -10.11
C ARG A 40 12.56 -3.03 -10.61
N ILE A 41 11.81 -2.38 -9.73
CA ILE A 41 10.79 -1.40 -10.09
C ILE A 41 11.46 -0.11 -10.54
N SER A 42 11.13 0.33 -11.75
CA SER A 42 11.69 1.56 -12.32
C SER A 42 10.93 2.80 -11.84
N VAL A 43 11.62 3.95 -11.86
CA VAL A 43 11.01 5.25 -11.58
C VAL A 43 9.86 5.56 -12.55
N ASP A 44 9.97 5.14 -13.83
CA ASP A 44 8.91 5.32 -14.82
C ASP A 44 7.64 4.57 -14.43
N MET A 45 7.77 3.33 -13.95
CA MET A 45 6.64 2.53 -13.46
C MET A 45 5.99 3.15 -12.21
N ILE A 46 6.80 3.74 -11.32
CA ILE A 46 6.28 4.46 -10.15
C ILE A 46 5.50 5.70 -10.59
N ASN A 47 6.05 6.49 -11.51
CA ASN A 47 5.37 7.68 -12.03
C ASN A 47 4.06 7.33 -12.73
N GLU A 48 4.06 6.29 -13.59
CA GLU A 48 2.86 5.78 -14.25
C GLU A 48 1.80 5.36 -13.22
N PHE A 49 2.20 4.62 -12.19
CA PHE A 49 1.30 4.19 -11.13
C PHE A 49 0.67 5.36 -10.37
N LEU A 50 1.48 6.36 -9.97
CA LEU A 50 0.98 7.54 -9.26
C LEU A 50 0.01 8.36 -10.11
N GLU A 51 0.27 8.50 -11.41
CA GLU A 51 -0.64 9.20 -12.34
C GLU A 51 -1.96 8.46 -12.54
N ILE A 52 -1.93 7.13 -12.71
CA ILE A 52 -3.16 6.32 -12.86
C ILE A 52 -4.07 6.46 -11.65
N VAL A 53 -3.51 6.48 -10.43
CA VAL A 53 -4.30 6.65 -9.20
C VAL A 53 -4.87 8.07 -9.12
N ARG A 54 -4.07 9.09 -9.50
CA ARG A 54 -4.52 10.48 -9.52
C ARG A 54 -5.63 10.71 -10.53
N GLU A 55 -5.56 10.11 -11.72
CA GLU A 55 -6.59 10.22 -12.76
C GLU A 55 -7.94 9.69 -12.29
N GLU A 56 -7.97 8.58 -11.54
CA GLU A 56 -9.21 7.99 -11.03
C GLU A 56 -9.83 8.80 -9.88
N HIS A 57 -8.99 9.41 -9.03
CA HIS A 57 -9.44 10.04 -7.78
C HIS A 57 -9.38 11.57 -7.77
N GLU A 58 -8.95 12.19 -8.88
CA GLU A 58 -8.77 13.64 -9.04
C GLU A 58 -7.79 14.31 -8.05
N MET A 59 -7.09 13.53 -7.22
CA MET A 59 -6.11 14.00 -6.26
C MET A 59 -5.06 12.94 -5.94
N TYR A 60 -3.91 13.37 -5.43
CA TYR A 60 -2.84 12.47 -5.00
C TYR A 60 -3.13 11.93 -3.59
N HIS A 61 -3.22 10.62 -3.47
CA HIS A 61 -3.52 9.93 -2.22
C HIS A 61 -2.41 8.99 -1.72
N LEU A 62 -1.33 8.86 -2.49
CA LEU A 62 -0.25 7.93 -2.18
C LEU A 62 1.01 8.69 -1.84
N TRP A 63 1.50 8.46 -0.63
CA TRP A 63 2.83 8.86 -0.22
C TRP A 63 3.80 7.70 -0.47
N LEU A 64 4.76 7.89 -1.37
CA LEU A 64 5.85 6.96 -1.61
C LEU A 64 6.71 6.88 -0.36
N ALA A 65 6.82 5.68 0.22
CA ALA A 65 7.42 5.51 1.53
C ALA A 65 8.93 5.81 1.52
N GLU A 66 9.35 6.68 2.42
CA GLU A 66 10.73 7.09 2.68
C GLU A 66 11.11 6.76 4.14
N ASP A 67 12.36 6.37 4.39
CA ASP A 67 12.85 6.02 5.74
C ASP A 67 13.30 7.25 6.55
N THR A 68 13.26 8.45 5.97
CA THR A 68 13.70 9.66 6.66
C THR A 68 12.61 10.20 7.59
N LEU A 69 12.92 10.24 8.90
CA LEU A 69 12.08 10.80 9.98
C LEU A 69 11.61 12.26 9.80
N ARG A 70 12.01 12.94 8.71
CA ARG A 70 11.68 14.36 8.41
C ARG A 70 10.67 14.54 7.27
N SER A 71 10.13 13.47 6.70
CA SER A 71 9.28 13.52 5.50
C SER A 71 7.92 12.87 5.67
N TYR A 72 7.44 12.70 6.91
CA TYR A 72 6.08 12.20 7.11
C TYR A 72 5.08 13.26 6.65
N PRO A 73 4.07 12.86 5.86
CA PRO A 73 3.07 13.79 5.38
C PRO A 73 2.21 14.30 6.55
N THR A 74 1.87 15.59 6.51
CA THR A 74 0.95 16.22 7.44
C THR A 74 -0.38 16.56 6.77
N ASP A 75 -1.38 16.94 7.57
CA ASP A 75 -2.73 17.37 7.15
C ASP A 75 -2.76 18.54 6.14
N LEU A 76 -1.62 19.23 5.93
CA LEU A 76 -1.47 20.43 5.09
C LEU A 76 -0.83 20.14 3.71
N ASP A 77 -0.82 18.88 3.29
CA ASP A 77 -0.27 18.27 2.05
C ASP A 77 1.08 17.54 2.25
N LYS A 78 1.16 16.27 1.77
CA LYS A 78 1.73 15.92 0.45
C LYS A 78 1.79 14.40 0.26
N ALA A 79 0.83 13.86 -0.49
CA ALA A 79 1.09 12.67 -1.28
C ALA A 79 2.26 12.93 -2.26
N THR A 80 2.86 11.88 -2.78
CA THR A 80 3.94 11.99 -3.74
C THR A 80 3.40 12.46 -5.08
N VAL A 81 3.88 13.61 -5.51
CA VAL A 81 3.57 14.19 -6.82
C VAL A 81 4.67 13.78 -7.81
N PRO A 82 4.35 13.06 -8.90
CA PRO A 82 5.31 12.77 -9.95
C PRO A 82 5.73 14.06 -10.70
N PRO A 83 6.92 14.08 -11.34
CA PRO A 83 7.84 12.97 -11.46
C PRO A 83 8.70 12.78 -10.20
N VAL A 84 8.82 11.52 -9.78
CA VAL A 84 9.81 11.08 -8.80
C VAL A 84 11.21 11.23 -9.41
N SER A 85 12.20 11.61 -8.60
CA SER A 85 13.59 11.75 -9.06
C SER A 85 14.11 10.47 -9.70
N SER A 86 14.81 10.57 -10.83
CA SER A 86 15.46 9.43 -11.49
C SER A 86 16.53 8.74 -10.63
N SER A 87 17.08 9.47 -9.66
CA SER A 87 18.03 8.95 -8.66
C SER A 87 17.36 8.32 -7.45
N TRP A 88 16.02 8.40 -7.34
CA TRP A 88 15.29 7.84 -6.21
C TRP A 88 15.46 6.32 -6.16
N ARG A 89 15.65 5.78 -4.95
CA ARG A 89 15.73 4.35 -4.69
C ARG A 89 14.92 4.07 -3.44
N SER A 90 14.17 2.97 -3.44
CA SER A 90 13.38 2.66 -2.26
C SER A 90 14.29 2.26 -1.10
N PRO A 91 14.10 2.87 0.09
CA PRO A 91 14.80 2.42 1.29
C PRO A 91 14.25 1.09 1.81
N PHE A 92 13.12 0.61 1.27
CA PHE A 92 12.48 -0.65 1.65
C PHE A 92 12.70 -1.77 0.64
N ALA A 93 13.58 -1.57 -0.36
CA ALA A 93 13.89 -2.60 -1.33
C ALA A 93 14.50 -3.84 -0.66
N GLY A 94 13.89 -5.00 -0.90
CA GLY A 94 14.24 -6.27 -0.26
C GLY A 94 13.50 -6.56 1.05
N ASN A 95 12.72 -5.61 1.59
CA ASN A 95 11.94 -5.82 2.80
C ASN A 95 10.66 -6.62 2.53
N THR A 96 10.09 -7.14 3.62
CA THR A 96 8.80 -7.82 3.68
C THR A 96 7.65 -6.85 3.95
N ILE A 97 6.41 -7.32 3.74
CA ILE A 97 5.19 -6.56 4.08
C ILE A 97 5.12 -6.33 5.61
N GLU A 98 5.55 -7.31 6.39
CA GLU A 98 5.65 -7.23 7.85
C GLU A 98 6.62 -6.13 8.30
N GLU A 99 7.77 -6.01 7.65
CA GLU A 99 8.73 -4.91 7.91
C GLU A 99 8.16 -3.56 7.48
N ALA A 100 7.41 -3.49 6.38
CA ALA A 100 6.70 -2.27 5.98
C ALA A 100 5.67 -1.84 7.04
N PHE A 101 4.84 -2.77 7.55
CA PHE A 101 3.92 -2.46 8.64
C PHE A 101 4.64 -2.14 9.97
N THR A 102 5.80 -2.75 10.23
CA THR A 102 6.62 -2.43 11.39
C THR A 102 7.07 -0.97 11.32
N PHE A 103 7.56 -0.53 10.15
CA PHE A 103 7.88 0.87 9.91
C PHE A 103 6.67 1.78 10.13
N MET A 104 5.50 1.45 9.56
CA MET A 104 4.26 2.22 9.75
C MET A 104 3.86 2.35 11.22
N SER A 105 4.12 1.33 12.04
CA SER A 105 3.85 1.37 13.49
C SER A 105 4.75 2.34 14.25
N CYS A 106 5.92 2.66 13.70
CA CYS A 106 6.90 3.58 14.30
C CYS A 106 6.66 5.05 13.92
N ILE A 107 5.79 5.34 12.95
CA ILE A 107 5.51 6.71 12.52
C ILE A 107 4.86 7.48 13.67
N PRO A 108 5.28 8.73 13.97
CA PRO A 108 4.69 9.50 15.07
C PRO A 108 3.17 9.67 14.92
N THR A 109 2.44 9.57 16.03
CA THR A 109 0.97 9.66 16.08
C THR A 109 0.50 11.04 16.54
N ASP A 110 1.30 12.07 16.31
CA ASP A 110 0.90 13.44 16.62
C ASP A 110 -0.29 13.88 15.75
N LYS A 111 -0.95 14.97 16.16
CA LYS A 111 -2.19 15.43 15.51
C LYS A 111 -2.00 15.98 14.10
N ASP A 112 -0.75 16.23 13.70
CA ASP A 112 -0.45 16.84 12.41
C ASP A 112 -0.17 15.76 11.35
N ILE A 113 0.19 14.52 11.75
CA ILE A 113 0.44 13.40 10.84
C ILE A 113 -0.82 12.55 10.66
N THR A 114 -1.42 12.70 9.49
CA THR A 114 -2.63 11.99 9.07
C THR A 114 -2.34 11.03 7.93
N MET A 115 -2.01 9.79 8.31
CA MET A 115 -1.79 8.70 7.34
C MET A 115 -2.56 7.44 7.75
N ASN A 116 -3.10 6.74 6.75
CA ASN A 116 -3.72 5.45 6.93
C ASN A 116 -2.65 4.43 7.30
N ARG A 117 -2.82 3.81 8.46
CA ARG A 117 -1.91 2.80 9.01
C ARG A 117 -2.47 1.39 8.91
N THR A 118 -3.78 1.29 8.74
CA THR A 118 -4.51 0.04 8.55
C THR A 118 -4.21 -0.55 7.19
N TYR A 119 -4.02 0.29 6.18
CA TYR A 119 -3.77 -0.11 4.80
C TYR A 119 -2.45 0.45 4.27
N ILE A 120 -1.73 -0.37 3.51
CA ILE A 120 -0.61 0.06 2.68
C ILE A 120 -0.78 -0.50 1.27
N VAL A 121 -0.18 0.17 0.28
CA VAL A 121 -0.13 -0.30 -1.10
C VAL A 121 1.29 -0.73 -1.43
N VAL A 122 1.45 -1.89 -2.06
CA VAL A 122 2.73 -2.39 -2.55
C VAL A 122 2.65 -2.49 -4.07
N LEU A 123 3.57 -1.82 -4.76
CA LEU A 123 3.73 -2.00 -6.19
C LEU A 123 4.51 -3.30 -6.42
N ASP A 124 3.87 -4.26 -7.07
CA ASP A 124 4.49 -5.53 -7.45
C ASP A 124 4.82 -5.47 -8.94
N ARG A 125 6.10 -5.65 -9.27
CA ARG A 125 6.60 -5.46 -10.65
C ARG A 125 5.88 -6.37 -11.64
N ASP A 126 5.73 -7.64 -11.32
CA ASP A 126 5.28 -8.65 -12.27
C ASP A 126 3.76 -8.58 -12.42
N LEU A 127 3.01 -8.34 -11.34
CA LEU A 127 1.58 -8.05 -11.40
C LEU A 127 1.28 -6.76 -12.14
N TYR A 128 2.03 -5.70 -11.87
CA TYR A 128 1.79 -4.40 -12.51
C TYR A 128 2.14 -4.46 -13.99
N GLY A 129 3.32 -4.96 -14.35
CA GLY A 129 3.74 -5.04 -15.75
C GLY A 129 2.90 -5.98 -16.63
N SER A 130 2.28 -7.01 -16.05
CA SER A 130 1.46 -7.96 -16.82
C SER A 130 -0.04 -7.67 -16.80
N ARG A 131 -0.55 -7.03 -15.74
CA ARG A 131 -2.00 -6.86 -15.52
C ARG A 131 -2.42 -5.45 -15.11
N GLY A 132 -1.48 -4.56 -14.82
CA GLY A 132 -1.76 -3.23 -14.25
C GLY A 132 -2.29 -3.31 -12.80
N TRP A 133 -1.88 -4.33 -12.05
CA TRP A 133 -2.35 -4.57 -10.69
C TRP A 133 -1.27 -4.26 -9.65
N VAL A 134 -1.72 -3.87 -8.46
CA VAL A 134 -0.92 -3.68 -7.26
C VAL A 134 -1.39 -4.63 -6.16
N VAL A 135 -0.66 -4.68 -5.05
CA VAL A 135 -1.09 -5.44 -3.86
C VAL A 135 -1.52 -4.46 -2.78
N VAL A 136 -2.78 -4.53 -2.37
CA VAL A 136 -3.25 -3.82 -1.18
C VAL A 136 -3.07 -4.74 0.02
N CYS A 137 -2.49 -4.21 1.08
CA CYS A 137 -2.28 -4.94 2.33
C CYS A 137 -3.07 -4.26 3.45
N LYS A 138 -3.67 -5.05 4.32
CA LYS A 138 -4.39 -4.59 5.50
C LYS A 138 -3.84 -5.26 6.76
N ILE A 139 -3.63 -4.50 7.82
CA ILE A 139 -3.47 -5.03 9.19
C ILE A 139 -4.73 -4.71 10.00
N ASP A 140 -5.29 -5.70 10.69
CA ASP A 140 -6.46 -5.50 11.56
C ASP A 140 -6.11 -5.34 13.04
N GLU A 141 -7.12 -5.07 13.86
CA GLU A 141 -6.98 -4.86 15.32
C GLU A 141 -6.46 -6.11 16.05
N GLU A 142 -6.68 -7.29 15.48
CA GLU A 142 -6.16 -8.57 15.98
C GLU A 142 -4.70 -8.80 15.58
N SER A 143 -4.06 -7.82 14.92
CA SER A 143 -2.70 -7.90 14.41
C SER A 143 -2.54 -9.01 13.37
N THR A 144 -3.52 -9.14 12.47
CA THR A 144 -3.46 -10.05 11.33
C THR A 144 -3.30 -9.25 10.04
N ILE A 145 -2.27 -9.59 9.26
CA ILE A 145 -2.03 -9.01 7.94
C ILE A 145 -2.73 -9.85 6.87
N THR A 146 -3.53 -9.21 6.03
CA THR A 146 -4.14 -9.81 4.83
C THR A 146 -3.75 -9.00 3.60
N THR A 147 -3.63 -9.67 2.45
CA THR A 147 -3.24 -9.02 1.19
C THR A 147 -4.20 -9.41 0.08
N ALA A 148 -4.42 -8.51 -0.88
CA ALA A 148 -5.24 -8.78 -2.05
C ALA A 148 -4.71 -8.02 -3.27
N PRO A 149 -4.64 -8.65 -4.45
CA PRO A 149 -4.39 -7.94 -5.69
C PRO A 149 -5.54 -6.99 -6.03
N CYS A 150 -5.20 -5.79 -6.48
CA CYS A 150 -6.15 -4.75 -6.86
C CYS A 150 -5.72 -4.11 -8.18
N ALA A 151 -6.67 -3.71 -9.03
CA ALA A 151 -6.34 -2.87 -10.18
C ALA A 151 -5.75 -1.55 -9.68
N ALA A 152 -4.64 -1.09 -10.28
CA ALA A 152 -3.89 0.07 -9.78
C ALA A 152 -4.77 1.32 -9.59
N ARG A 153 -5.64 1.63 -10.57
CA ARG A 153 -6.61 2.74 -10.51
C ARG A 153 -7.51 2.69 -9.27
N ASN A 154 -7.82 1.50 -8.75
CA ASN A 154 -8.78 1.27 -7.67
C ASN A 154 -8.10 1.17 -6.29
N ALA A 155 -6.77 1.34 -6.20
CA ALA A 155 -6.01 1.07 -4.98
C ALA A 155 -6.51 1.86 -3.76
N MET A 156 -7.07 3.06 -3.97
CA MET A 156 -7.53 3.94 -2.88
C MET A 156 -8.94 3.66 -2.37
N LEU A 157 -9.73 2.84 -3.07
CA LEU A 157 -11.13 2.62 -2.71
C LEU A 157 -11.30 2.02 -1.31
N HIS A 158 -10.35 1.21 -0.83
CA HIS A 158 -10.39 0.61 0.52
C HIS A 158 -9.90 1.56 1.62
N ILE A 159 -9.08 2.54 1.24
CA ILE A 159 -8.42 3.48 2.14
C ILE A 159 -9.35 4.66 2.43
N ASN A 160 -10.17 5.03 1.45
CA ASN A 160 -11.30 5.93 1.65
C ASN A 160 -12.38 5.18 2.44
N SER A 161 -12.52 5.51 3.73
CA SER A 161 -13.33 4.92 4.82
C SER A 161 -14.75 4.40 4.53
N LEU A 162 -15.26 4.54 3.31
CA LEU A 162 -16.58 4.05 2.89
C LEU A 162 -16.60 2.57 2.48
N SER A 163 -15.46 1.92 2.25
CA SER A 163 -15.42 0.55 1.70
C SER A 163 -14.59 -0.47 2.51
N TRP A 164 -14.12 -0.14 3.71
CA TRP A 164 -13.34 -1.07 4.54
C TRP A 164 -14.13 -2.35 4.88
N HIS A 165 -15.45 -2.21 5.08
CA HIS A 165 -16.36 -3.32 5.39
C HIS A 165 -16.50 -4.32 4.24
N LEU A 166 -16.09 -3.94 3.02
CA LEU A 166 -16.12 -4.80 1.86
C LEU A 166 -14.84 -5.66 1.74
N TRP A 167 -13.82 -5.43 2.59
CA TRP A 167 -12.58 -6.21 2.60
C TRP A 167 -12.80 -7.72 2.62
N PRO A 168 -13.66 -8.30 3.49
CA PRO A 168 -13.93 -9.74 3.47
C PRO A 168 -14.48 -10.23 2.13
N ASN A 169 -15.39 -9.47 1.51
CA ASN A 169 -15.97 -9.80 0.21
C ASN A 169 -14.90 -9.79 -0.90
N TYR A 170 -13.87 -8.94 -0.78
CA TYR A 170 -12.76 -8.91 -1.73
C TYR A 170 -11.84 -10.11 -1.58
N LEU A 171 -11.52 -10.47 -0.34
CA LEU A 171 -10.75 -11.68 -0.07
C LEU A 171 -11.49 -12.90 -0.63
N GLU A 172 -12.80 -13.00 -0.42
CA GLU A 172 -13.62 -14.09 -0.94
C GLU A 172 -13.66 -14.10 -2.48
N ARG A 173 -13.92 -12.95 -3.11
CA ARG A 173 -13.97 -12.85 -4.57
C ARG A 173 -12.63 -13.21 -5.21
N TRP A 174 -11.51 -12.80 -4.64
CA TRP A 174 -10.21 -13.22 -5.13
C TRP A 174 -10.02 -14.73 -5.00
N ARG A 175 -10.35 -15.32 -3.84
CA ARG A 175 -10.24 -16.78 -3.62
C ARG A 175 -11.07 -17.57 -4.63
N ASN A 176 -12.29 -17.10 -4.91
CA ASN A 176 -13.26 -17.83 -5.74
C ASN A 176 -13.06 -17.58 -7.25
N GLU A 177 -12.75 -16.35 -7.65
CA GLU A 177 -12.77 -15.92 -9.07
C GLU A 177 -11.39 -15.57 -9.63
N ARG A 178 -10.37 -15.40 -8.78
CA ARG A 178 -9.03 -14.88 -9.17
C ARG A 178 -9.10 -13.55 -9.93
N LYS A 179 -10.13 -12.75 -9.64
CA LYS A 179 -10.35 -11.42 -10.22
C LYS A 179 -10.00 -10.32 -9.20
N PRO A 180 -9.35 -9.24 -9.65
CA PRO A 180 -9.04 -8.11 -8.79
C PRO A 180 -10.33 -7.34 -8.49
N PHE A 181 -10.25 -6.42 -7.53
CA PHE A 181 -11.35 -5.52 -7.23
C PHE A 181 -11.69 -4.59 -8.41
N LEU A 182 -13.01 -4.50 -8.73
CA LEU A 182 -13.62 -3.69 -9.81
C LEU A 182 -12.88 -3.77 -11.15
N SER A 183 -12.67 -5.02 -11.62
CA SER A 183 -12.30 -5.33 -13.00
C SER A 183 -13.35 -4.88 -14.00
#